data_AF-A0A183SDA0-F1
#
_entry.id   AF-A0A183SDA0-F1
#
_cell.length_a   1.000
_cell.length_b   1.000
_cell.length_c   1.000
_cell.angle_alpha   90.00
_cell.angle_beta   90.00
_cell.angle_gamma   90.00
#
_symmetry.space_group_name_H-M   'P 1'
#
loop_
_entity.id
_entity.type
_entity.pdbx_description
1 polymer ?
#
loop_
_entity_poly.entity_id
_entity_poly.type
_entity_poly.pdbx_seq_one_letter_code
_entity_poly.pdbx_strand_id
1 'polypeptide(L)'
;MKNFFKAIKAIYGPCIKGSAPLLSSDGTTLLTEKSQILKRWAEHFRSVLNCSSAISDAAIDRLPQVDTNNDLDLLPSLPETIQAMEQISSGKTPGSDAIPPEVYKHAEMVRQDPGHGSPGADRNPQHPCHAEKLNHFHLSCLRRILKLRWQDRNPDTEVLERTGILSIHAMLRQVQLRW
;
A
#
# COMPACT_ATOMS: atom_id res chain seq x y z
N MET A 1 -19.27 23.46 -16.23
CA MET A 1 -18.85 22.04 -16.38
C MET A 1 -19.96 21.07 -16.78
N LYS A 2 -21.23 21.25 -16.36
CA LYS A 2 -22.36 20.37 -16.73
C LYS A 2 -22.59 20.27 -18.26
N ASN A 3 -22.34 21.37 -18.97
CA ASN A 3 -22.52 21.46 -20.43
C ASN A 3 -21.49 20.63 -21.21
N PHE A 4 -20.25 20.51 -20.69
CA PHE A 4 -19.18 19.72 -21.31
C PHE A 4 -19.48 18.22 -21.28
N PHE A 5 -19.92 17.70 -20.13
CA PHE A 5 -20.34 16.31 -20.01
C PHE A 5 -21.58 15.98 -20.86
N LYS A 6 -22.50 16.93 -21.02
CA LYS A 6 -23.67 16.79 -21.91
C LYS A 6 -23.24 16.69 -23.38
N ALA A 7 -22.28 17.51 -23.80
CA ALA A 7 -21.71 17.48 -25.15
C ALA A 7 -20.96 16.17 -25.44
N ILE A 8 -20.10 15.71 -24.51
CA ILE A 8 -19.41 14.41 -24.64
C ILE A 8 -20.42 13.26 -24.77
N LYS A 9 -21.45 13.23 -23.91
CA LYS A 9 -22.47 12.17 -23.97
C LYS A 9 -23.28 12.19 -25.27
N ALA A 10 -23.45 13.35 -25.90
CA ALA A 10 -24.10 13.48 -27.21
C ALA A 10 -23.22 12.93 -28.34
N ILE A 11 -21.90 13.14 -28.28
CA ILE A 11 -20.93 12.67 -29.30
C ILE A 11 -20.83 11.13 -29.27
N TYR A 12 -20.76 10.52 -28.09
CA TYR A 12 -20.61 9.07 -27.96
C TYR A 12 -21.94 8.28 -28.13
N GLY A 13 -23.08 8.98 -28.19
CA GLY A 13 -24.39 8.35 -28.35
C GLY A 13 -24.86 7.53 -27.13
N PRO A 14 -25.98 6.80 -27.25
CA PRO A 14 -26.48 5.93 -26.19
C PRO A 14 -25.44 4.88 -25.80
N CYS A 15 -24.95 4.94 -24.57
CA CYS A 15 -24.07 3.92 -24.01
C CYS A 15 -24.85 2.61 -23.86
N ILE A 16 -24.66 1.69 -24.81
CA ILE A 16 -25.19 0.33 -24.73
C ILE A 16 -24.39 -0.38 -23.63
N LYS A 17 -24.98 -0.53 -22.45
CA LYS A 17 -24.44 -1.37 -21.38
C LYS A 17 -24.66 -2.83 -21.77
N GLY A 18 -23.96 -3.28 -22.81
CA GLY A 18 -23.93 -4.68 -23.18
C GLY A 18 -23.23 -5.45 -22.06
N SER A 19 -23.95 -6.35 -21.39
CA SER A 19 -23.29 -7.38 -20.61
C SER A 19 -22.70 -8.37 -21.62
N ALA A 20 -21.38 -8.56 -21.60
CA ALA A 20 -20.75 -9.55 -22.46
C ALA A 20 -21.27 -10.95 -22.09
N PRO A 21 -21.78 -11.75 -23.06
CA PRO A 21 -22.15 -13.13 -22.81
C PRO A 21 -20.94 -13.91 -22.31
N LEU A 22 -21.13 -14.74 -21.29
CA LEU A 22 -20.08 -15.60 -20.72
C LEU A 22 -20.45 -17.06 -20.90
N LEU A 23 -19.46 -17.94 -21.05
CA LEU A 23 -19.70 -19.38 -21.11
C LEU A 23 -19.91 -19.96 -19.71
N SER A 24 -20.77 -20.96 -19.61
CA SER A 24 -20.93 -21.81 -18.43
C SER A 24 -19.66 -22.64 -18.14
N SER A 25 -19.63 -23.31 -17.00
CA SER A 25 -18.49 -24.11 -16.52
C SER A 25 -18.07 -25.25 -17.41
N ASP A 26 -19.06 -25.84 -18.05
CA ASP A 26 -19.01 -26.95 -18.99
C ASP A 26 -18.85 -26.46 -20.43
N GLY A 27 -18.84 -25.14 -20.68
CA GLY A 27 -18.64 -24.55 -22.00
C GLY A 27 -19.82 -24.70 -22.97
N THR A 28 -20.93 -25.29 -22.54
CA THR A 28 -22.06 -25.65 -23.43
C THR A 28 -23.09 -24.53 -23.60
N THR A 29 -23.22 -23.64 -22.62
CA THR A 29 -24.27 -22.61 -22.58
C THR A 29 -23.69 -21.20 -22.48
N LEU A 30 -24.28 -20.27 -23.24
CA LEU A 30 -23.99 -18.84 -23.17
C LEU A 30 -24.90 -18.16 -22.15
N LEU A 31 -24.30 -17.65 -21.09
CA LEU A 31 -24.93 -16.89 -20.03
C LEU A 31 -25.05 -15.42 -20.46
N THR A 32 -26.28 -14.99 -20.71
CA THR A 32 -26.60 -13.62 -21.13
C THR A 32 -27.23 -12.81 -19.99
N GLU A 33 -27.83 -13.47 -19.00
CA GLU A 33 -28.40 -12.82 -17.83
C GLU A 33 -27.33 -12.39 -16.82
N LYS A 34 -27.48 -11.17 -16.30
CA LYS A 34 -26.54 -10.59 -15.33
C LYS A 34 -26.41 -11.40 -14.04
N SER A 35 -27.49 -11.99 -13.54
CA SER A 35 -27.50 -12.83 -12.34
C SER A 35 -26.66 -14.10 -12.54
N GLN A 36 -26.82 -14.75 -13.69
CA GLN A 36 -26.10 -15.95 -14.07
C GLN A 36 -24.61 -15.67 -14.28
N ILE A 37 -24.28 -14.54 -14.92
CA ILE A 37 -22.90 -14.06 -15.06
C ILE A 37 -22.23 -13.84 -13.71
N LEU A 38 -22.90 -13.15 -12.77
CA LEU A 38 -22.34 -12.90 -11.44
C LEU A 38 -22.13 -14.19 -10.66
N LYS A 39 -23.07 -15.15 -10.77
CA LYS A 39 -22.94 -16.47 -10.14
C LYS A 39 -21.73 -17.24 -10.71
N ARG A 40 -21.56 -17.22 -12.04
CA ARG A 40 -20.42 -17.87 -12.71
C ARG A 40 -19.08 -17.26 -12.30
N TRP A 41 -19.01 -15.94 -12.16
CA TRP A 41 -17.82 -15.27 -11.61
C TRP A 41 -17.54 -15.73 -10.18
N ALA A 42 -18.55 -15.83 -9.32
CA ALA A 42 -18.38 -16.28 -7.95
C ALA A 42 -17.89 -17.73 -7.86
N GLU A 43 -18.32 -18.62 -8.75
CA GLU A 43 -17.81 -19.99 -8.86
C GLU A 43 -16.34 -20.02 -9.30
N HIS A 44 -16.01 -19.28 -10.37
CA HIS A 44 -14.65 -19.21 -10.89
C HIS A 44 -13.66 -18.66 -9.85
N PHE A 45 -13.99 -17.53 -9.22
CA PHE A 45 -13.13 -16.96 -8.18
C PHE A 45 -13.03 -17.85 -6.94
N ARG A 46 -14.07 -18.62 -6.60
CA ARG A 46 -13.95 -19.60 -5.52
C ARG A 46 -12.90 -20.65 -5.83
N SER A 47 -12.90 -21.18 -7.05
CA SER A 47 -11.89 -22.16 -7.49
C SER A 47 -10.49 -21.58 -7.58
N VAL A 48 -10.35 -20.34 -8.05
CA VAL A 48 -9.04 -19.70 -8.26
C VAL A 48 -8.43 -19.25 -6.94
N LEU A 49 -9.22 -18.67 -6.04
CA LEU A 49 -8.72 -18.03 -4.82
C LEU A 49 -8.81 -18.91 -3.58
N ASN A 50 -9.75 -19.86 -3.53
CA ASN A 50 -9.89 -20.80 -2.41
C ASN A 50 -9.41 -22.20 -2.81
N CYS A 51 -8.50 -22.33 -3.78
CA CYS A 51 -7.80 -23.58 -3.97
C CYS A 51 -6.99 -23.86 -2.70
N SER A 52 -7.34 -24.93 -1.98
CA SER A 52 -6.47 -25.43 -0.92
C SER A 52 -5.20 -25.94 -1.59
N SER A 53 -4.16 -25.11 -1.63
CA SER A 53 -2.84 -25.55 -2.06
C SER A 53 -2.31 -26.50 -0.99
N ALA A 54 -2.53 -27.79 -1.19
CA ALA A 54 -1.78 -28.84 -0.51
C ALA A 54 -0.35 -28.78 -1.08
N ILE A 55 0.44 -27.84 -0.58
CA ILE A 55 1.87 -27.77 -0.87
C ILE A 55 2.45 -29.07 -0.30
N SER A 56 3.05 -29.88 -1.16
CA SER A 56 3.68 -31.13 -0.73
C SER A 56 4.92 -30.80 0.08
N ASP A 57 5.04 -31.36 1.29
CA ASP A 57 6.22 -31.19 2.14
C ASP A 57 7.50 -31.63 1.40
N ALA A 58 7.40 -32.65 0.55
CA ALA A 58 8.51 -33.10 -0.31
C ALA A 58 8.96 -32.05 -1.34
N ALA A 59 8.11 -31.08 -1.70
CA ALA A 59 8.49 -29.95 -2.55
C ALA A 59 9.18 -28.85 -1.74
N ILE A 60 8.81 -28.67 -0.47
CA ILE A 60 9.46 -27.73 0.47
C ILE A 60 10.87 -28.22 0.80
N ASP A 61 11.04 -29.52 1.08
CA ASP A 61 12.33 -30.13 1.39
C ASP A 61 13.34 -30.09 0.23
N ARG A 62 12.86 -29.90 -1.01
CA ARG A 62 13.69 -29.78 -2.21
C ARG A 62 14.17 -28.35 -2.47
N LEU A 63 13.67 -27.35 -1.76
CA LEU A 63 14.08 -25.97 -1.94
C LEU A 63 15.48 -25.77 -1.34
N PRO A 64 16.45 -25.21 -2.08
CA PRO A 64 17.76 -24.89 -1.53
C PRO A 64 17.63 -23.80 -0.47
N GLN A 65 17.99 -24.14 0.76
CA GLN A 65 18.06 -23.19 1.87
C GLN A 65 19.33 -22.35 1.69
N VAL A 66 19.18 -21.02 1.65
CA VAL A 66 20.31 -20.10 1.71
C VAL A 66 20.66 -19.89 3.18
N ASP A 67 21.95 -19.97 3.52
CA ASP A 67 22.43 -19.72 4.89
C ASP A 67 21.96 -18.35 5.39
N THR A 68 21.60 -18.30 6.68
CA THR A 68 21.21 -17.04 7.33
C THR A 68 22.39 -16.07 7.28
N ASN A 69 22.21 -14.95 6.57
CA ASN A 69 23.24 -13.92 6.45
C ASN A 69 23.30 -13.09 7.75
N ASN A 70 24.22 -13.47 8.64
CA ASN A 70 24.46 -12.79 9.92
C ASN A 70 25.20 -11.45 9.78
N ASP A 71 25.66 -11.10 8.57
CA ASP A 71 26.40 -9.84 8.31
C ASP A 71 25.53 -8.60 8.58
N LEU A 72 24.20 -8.73 8.44
CA LEU A 72 23.23 -7.65 8.70
C LEU A 72 23.04 -7.36 10.20
N ASP A 73 23.44 -8.27 11.09
CA ASP A 73 23.35 -8.10 12.54
C ASP A 73 24.59 -7.42 13.14
N LEU A 74 25.61 -7.16 12.31
CA LEU A 74 26.82 -6.46 12.73
C LEU A 74 26.59 -4.95 12.73
N LEU A 75 26.96 -4.30 13.84
CA LEU A 75 26.95 -2.84 13.92
C LEU A 75 27.94 -2.27 12.90
N PRO A 76 27.56 -1.21 12.15
CA PRO A 76 28.44 -0.58 11.17
C PRO A 76 29.69 -0.04 11.87
N SER A 77 30.85 -0.25 11.25
CA SER A 77 32.11 0.23 11.78
C SER A 77 32.25 1.75 11.61
N LEU A 78 33.11 2.37 12.43
CA LEU A 78 33.46 3.79 12.28
C LEU A 78 33.95 4.17 10.86
N PRO A 79 34.89 3.44 10.23
CA PRO A 79 35.35 3.80 8.88
C PRO A 79 34.24 3.69 7.83
N GLU A 80 33.35 2.70 7.94
CA GLU A 80 32.19 2.57 7.04
C GLU A 80 31.20 3.72 7.22
N THR A 81 30.98 4.17 8.47
CA THR A 81 30.11 5.30 8.78
C THR A 81 30.66 6.60 8.19
N ILE A 82 31.97 6.84 8.34
CA ILE A 82 32.66 8.01 7.76
C ILE A 82 32.57 7.98 6.24
N GLN A 83 32.86 6.83 5.61
CA GLN A 83 32.78 6.68 4.16
C GLN A 83 31.34 6.90 3.66
N ALA A 84 30.34 6.37 4.35
CA ALA A 84 28.94 6.58 3.99
C ALA A 84 28.55 8.07 4.08
N MET A 85 29.01 8.78 5.12
CA MET A 85 28.76 10.21 5.30
C MET A 85 29.41 11.07 4.21
N GLU A 86 30.61 10.72 3.74
CA GLU A 86 31.24 11.40 2.61
C GLU A 86 30.44 11.23 1.31
N GLN A 87 29.86 10.05 1.08
CA GLN A 87 29.03 9.74 -0.10
C GLN A 87 27.66 10.42 -0.09
N ILE A 88 27.22 11.00 1.04
CA ILE A 88 25.97 11.77 1.11
C ILE A 88 26.13 13.05 0.27
N SER A 89 25.32 13.20 -0.76
CA SER A 89 25.27 14.43 -1.57
C SER A 89 24.62 15.59 -0.80
N SER A 90 25.24 16.78 -0.83
CA SER A 90 24.67 18.03 -0.30
C SER A 90 23.57 18.61 -1.21
N GLY A 91 22.66 19.40 -0.64
CA GLY A 91 21.61 20.13 -1.36
C GLY A 91 20.35 19.30 -1.66
N LYS A 92 20.17 18.13 -1.02
CA LYS A 92 18.93 17.36 -1.09
C LYS A 92 17.89 17.92 -0.12
N THR A 93 16.62 17.88 -0.52
CA THR A 93 15.50 18.28 0.35
C THR A 93 15.49 17.43 1.63
N PRO A 94 15.34 18.04 2.81
CA PRO A 94 15.21 17.32 4.07
C PRO A 94 14.08 16.27 4.03
N GLY A 95 14.27 15.19 4.77
CA GLY A 95 13.25 14.16 4.95
C GLY A 95 12.07 14.68 5.79
N SER A 96 11.16 13.77 6.15
CA SER A 96 10.04 14.09 7.06
C SER A 96 10.50 14.55 8.45
N ASP A 97 11.75 14.27 8.82
CA ASP A 97 12.42 14.75 10.03
C ASP A 97 12.86 16.22 9.92
N ALA A 98 12.76 16.82 8.73
CA ALA A 98 13.21 18.16 8.39
C ALA A 98 14.70 18.41 8.68
N ILE A 99 15.52 17.34 8.76
CA ILE A 99 16.96 17.44 9.02
C ILE A 99 17.71 17.44 7.68
N PRO A 100 18.44 18.52 7.33
CA PRO A 100 19.27 18.55 6.13
C PRO A 100 20.46 17.59 6.23
N PRO A 101 20.88 16.95 5.12
CA PRO A 101 22.08 16.10 5.07
C PRO A 101 23.37 16.83 5.51
N GLU A 102 23.40 18.16 5.42
CA GLU A 102 24.50 19.01 5.85
C GLU A 102 24.72 18.96 7.37
N VAL A 103 23.65 18.81 8.15
CA VAL A 103 23.74 18.75 9.61
C VAL A 103 24.55 17.55 10.06
N TYR A 104 24.43 16.42 9.36
CA TYR A 104 25.21 15.21 9.65
C TYR A 104 26.70 15.40 9.37
N LYS A 105 27.06 16.11 8.29
CA LYS A 105 28.47 16.42 7.97
C LYS A 105 29.11 17.40 8.95
N HIS A 106 28.33 18.31 9.52
CA HIS A 106 28.83 19.32 10.47
C HIS A 106 28.84 18.83 11.93
N ALA A 107 27.94 17.90 12.30
CA ALA A 107 27.81 17.42 13.67
C ALA A 107 28.97 16.51 14.15
N GLU A 108 29.78 15.98 13.24
CA GLU A 108 30.94 15.13 13.57
C GLU A 108 32.08 15.90 14.25
N MET A 109 32.10 17.24 14.13
CA MET A 109 33.09 18.09 14.80
C MET A 109 32.77 18.39 16.28
N VAL A 110 31.58 18.01 16.78
CA VAL A 110 31.09 18.33 18.15
C VAL A 110 30.56 17.09 18.88
N ARG A 111 31.26 15.95 18.79
CA ARG A 111 31.06 14.85 19.76
C ARG A 111 32.38 14.20 20.15
N GLN A 112 33.14 14.90 20.97
CA GLN A 112 33.96 14.26 22.00
C GLN A 112 33.45 14.71 23.36
N ASP A 113 32.31 14.16 23.80
CA ASP A 113 31.99 14.07 25.23
C ASP A 113 31.05 12.85 25.45
N PRO A 114 31.48 11.82 26.22
CA PRO A 114 30.67 10.63 26.45
C PRO A 114 29.79 10.85 27.68
N GLY A 115 28.59 11.36 27.48
CA GLY A 115 27.61 11.41 28.56
C GLY A 115 26.35 12.15 28.18
N HIS A 116 25.33 11.43 27.72
CA HIS A 116 24.00 11.48 28.32
C HIS A 116 23.04 10.56 27.55
N GLY A 117 22.29 9.77 28.32
CA GLY A 117 21.44 8.69 27.83
C GLY A 117 20.32 9.14 26.90
N SER A 118 19.96 8.17 26.04
CA SER A 118 18.77 8.15 25.19
C SER A 118 17.50 8.58 25.92
N PRO A 119 16.61 9.28 25.21
CA PRO A 119 15.20 8.95 25.26
C PRO A 119 14.86 8.13 24.02
N GLY A 120 14.42 6.89 24.25
CA GLY A 120 13.98 5.98 23.21
C GLY A 120 12.94 6.62 22.28
N ALA A 121 13.23 6.54 20.99
CA ALA A 121 12.24 6.75 19.94
C ALA A 121 12.45 5.64 18.91
N ASP A 122 11.89 4.47 19.22
CA ASP A 122 11.53 3.48 18.22
C ASP A 122 10.58 4.14 17.21
N ARG A 123 11.13 4.67 16.13
CA ARG A 123 10.39 4.90 14.89
C ARG A 123 11.23 4.43 13.73
N ASN A 124 11.07 3.15 13.43
CA ASN A 124 11.47 2.53 12.17
C ASN A 124 10.90 3.34 10.98
N PRO A 125 11.74 4.00 10.15
CA PRO A 125 11.29 4.87 9.05
C PRO A 125 10.75 4.12 7.83
N GLN A 126 10.80 2.79 7.79
CA GLN A 126 10.37 2.01 6.62
C GLN A 126 8.86 1.73 6.60
N HIS A 127 8.18 1.92 7.74
CA HIS A 127 6.74 1.64 7.89
C HIS A 127 5.74 2.73 7.39
N PRO A 128 6.05 4.05 7.29
CA PRO A 128 5.07 5.07 6.92
C PRO A 128 4.63 5.01 5.45
N CYS A 129 5.58 4.81 4.52
CA CYS A 129 5.32 4.97 3.09
C CYS A 129 4.35 3.90 2.54
N HIS A 130 4.44 2.67 3.05
CA HIS A 130 3.50 1.61 2.68
C HIS A 130 2.10 1.84 3.26
N ALA A 131 2.01 2.32 4.51
CA ALA A 131 0.74 2.63 5.16
C ALA A 131 0.01 3.78 4.45
N GLU A 132 0.71 4.82 4.02
CA GLU A 132 0.14 5.94 3.26
C GLU A 132 -0.43 5.49 1.91
N LYS A 133 0.32 4.67 1.15
CA LYS A 133 -0.14 4.11 -0.12
C LYS A 133 -1.39 3.25 0.05
N LEU A 134 -1.41 2.42 1.11
CA LEU A 134 -2.54 1.57 1.43
C LEU A 134 -3.76 2.40 1.85
N ASN A 135 -3.55 3.46 2.64
CA ASN A 135 -4.59 4.39 3.05
C ASN A 135 -5.19 5.15 1.87
N HIS A 136 -4.36 5.59 0.92
CA HIS A 136 -4.81 6.21 -0.32
C HIS A 136 -5.64 5.23 -1.17
N PHE A 137 -5.20 3.98 -1.31
CA PHE A 137 -5.95 2.94 -2.00
C PHE A 137 -7.32 2.68 -1.35
N HIS A 138 -7.34 2.54 -0.02
CA HIS A 138 -8.56 2.35 0.76
C HIS A 138 -9.56 3.49 0.57
N LEU A 139 -9.13 4.74 0.72
CA LEU A 139 -9.97 5.92 0.50
C LEU A 139 -10.48 6.00 -0.94
N SER A 140 -9.64 5.64 -1.92
CA SER A 140 -10.04 5.57 -3.33
C SER A 140 -11.13 4.52 -3.58
N CYS A 141 -11.03 3.34 -2.93
CA CYS A 141 -12.06 2.30 -2.97
C CYS A 141 -13.36 2.77 -2.32
N LEU A 142 -13.31 3.38 -1.12
CA LEU A 142 -14.50 3.89 -0.43
C LEU A 142 -15.21 4.96 -1.27
N ARG A 143 -14.47 5.91 -1.83
CA ARG A 143 -15.03 6.94 -2.72
C ARG A 143 -15.69 6.34 -3.96
N ARG A 144 -15.11 5.29 -4.55
CA ARG A 144 -15.68 4.58 -5.70
C ARG A 144 -16.96 3.81 -5.34
N ILE A 145 -17.01 3.15 -4.19
CA ILE A 145 -18.19 2.41 -3.69
C ILE A 145 -19.35 3.38 -3.40
N LEU A 146 -19.05 4.49 -2.72
CA LEU A 146 -20.03 5.54 -2.40
C LEU A 146 -20.39 6.42 -3.61
N LYS A 147 -19.77 6.17 -4.78
CA LYS A 147 -19.94 6.95 -6.01
C LYS A 147 -19.71 8.46 -5.81
N LEU A 148 -18.80 8.81 -4.92
CA LEU A 148 -18.42 10.20 -4.66
C LEU A 148 -17.60 10.72 -5.84
N ARG A 149 -18.01 11.86 -6.38
CA ARG A 149 -17.27 12.51 -7.46
C ARG A 149 -16.40 13.60 -6.87
N TRP A 150 -15.31 13.93 -7.55
CA TRP A 150 -14.39 14.99 -7.11
C TRP A 150 -15.10 16.35 -6.93
N GLN A 151 -16.20 16.59 -7.66
CA GLN A 151 -16.99 17.83 -7.54
C GLN A 151 -17.73 17.96 -6.20
N ASP A 152 -17.98 16.85 -5.50
CA ASP A 152 -18.74 16.84 -4.25
C ASP A 152 -17.86 17.29 -3.06
N ARG A 153 -16.56 17.54 -3.30
CA ARG A 153 -15.55 18.12 -2.38
C ARG A 153 -15.61 17.54 -0.95
N ASN A 154 -15.85 16.24 -0.87
CA ASN A 154 -16.05 15.53 0.38
C ASN A 154 -14.69 15.20 1.04
N PRO A 155 -14.41 15.70 2.27
CA PRO A 155 -13.17 15.42 2.98
C PRO A 155 -13.11 13.95 3.41
N ASP A 156 -11.91 13.38 3.51
CA ASP A 156 -11.72 11.95 3.84
C ASP A 156 -12.33 11.55 5.18
N THR A 157 -12.41 12.50 6.12
CA THR A 157 -13.07 12.31 7.43
C THR A 157 -14.55 11.98 7.27
N GLU A 158 -15.26 12.68 6.38
CA GLU A 158 -16.69 12.46 6.15
C GLU A 158 -16.94 11.15 5.37
N VAL A 159 -16.00 10.75 4.50
CA VAL A 159 -16.03 9.43 3.83
C VAL A 159 -15.94 8.29 4.85
N LEU A 160 -15.05 8.42 5.83
CA LEU A 160 -14.87 7.43 6.90
C LEU A 160 -16.07 7.42 7.86
N GLU A 161 -16.58 8.59 8.26
CA GLU A 161 -17.77 8.69 9.11
C GLU A 161 -19.02 8.08 8.47
N ARG A 162 -19.26 8.34 7.18
CA ARG A 162 -20.40 7.76 6.45
C ARG A 162 -20.36 6.24 6.34
N THR A 163 -19.17 5.66 6.41
CA THR A 163 -18.98 4.20 6.31
C THR A 163 -18.86 3.54 7.68
N GLY A 164 -18.60 4.32 8.73
CA GLY A 164 -18.31 3.79 10.07
C GLY A 164 -16.99 3.03 10.15
N ILE A 165 -16.09 3.22 9.17
CA ILE A 165 -14.82 2.48 9.06
C ILE A 165 -13.67 3.39 9.49
N LEU A 166 -12.71 2.82 10.23
CA LEU A 166 -11.50 3.53 10.65
C LEU A 166 -10.48 3.59 9.51
N SER A 167 -9.69 4.67 9.45
CA SER A 167 -8.57 4.73 8.50
C SER A 167 -7.54 3.66 8.82
N ILE A 168 -6.74 3.29 7.81
CA ILE A 168 -5.66 2.29 7.99
C ILE A 168 -4.66 2.75 9.04
N HIS A 169 -4.37 4.05 9.13
CA HIS A 169 -3.52 4.61 10.17
C HIS A 169 -4.12 4.43 11.57
N ALA A 170 -5.44 4.66 11.71
CA ALA A 170 -6.13 4.47 12.99
C ALA A 170 -6.16 2.99 13.40
N MET A 171 -6.37 2.08 12.44
CA MET A 171 -6.34 0.63 12.69
C MET A 171 -4.94 0.16 13.13
N LEU A 172 -3.89 0.55 12.41
CA LEU A 172 -2.50 0.19 12.76
C LEU A 172 -2.11 0.73 14.13
N ARG A 173 -2.54 1.95 14.47
CA ARG A 173 -2.30 2.55 15.78
C ARG A 173 -3.03 1.81 16.91
N GLN A 174 -4.25 1.31 16.69
CA GLN A 174 -4.95 0.50 17.68
C GLN A 174 -4.30 -0.86 17.90
N VAL A 175 -3.79 -1.49 16.84
CA VAL A 175 -3.09 -2.78 16.95
C VAL A 175 -1.75 -2.61 17.68
N GLN A 176 -1.00 -1.53 17.40
CA GLN A 176 0.28 -1.26 18.07
C GLN A 176 0.15 -0.86 19.55
N LEU A 177 -0.96 -0.24 19.95
CA LEU A 177 -1.21 0.13 21.36
C LEU A 177 -1.75 -1.02 22.23
N ARG A 178 -1.99 -2.20 21.64
CA ARG A 178 -2.52 -3.38 22.34
C ARG A 178 -1.43 -4.40 22.75
N TRP A 179 -0.17 -4.09 22.47
CA TRP A 179 1.01 -4.81 22.93
C TRP A 179 1.75 -3.94 23.95
#